data_AF-A0A0N7JH35-F1
#
_entry.id   AF-A0A0N7JH35-F1
#
_cell.length_a   1.000
_cell.length_b   1.000
_cell.length_c   1.000
_cell.angle_alpha   90.00
_cell.angle_beta   90.00
_cell.angle_gamma   90.00
#
_symmetry.space_group_name_H-M   'P 1'
#
loop_
_entity.id
_entity.type
_entity.pdbx_description
1 polymer ?
#
loop_
_entity_poly.entity_id
_entity_poly.type
_entity_poly.pdbx_seq_one_letter_code
_entity_poly.pdbx_strand_id
1 'polypeptide(L)'
;MSRFLLIAAAGLALGACAATPPVEAAARCDVTVKFGSYGMGIDRPLADRIDATVKADGDIARSERRPWGREGEYDLCLQARAGRDARALYARYRALLPGRALNAPTSIEGPDGLRYETIAPM
;
A
#
# COMPACT_ATOMS: atom_id res chain seq x y z
N MET A 1 56.05 55.75 -20.19
CA MET A 1 54.89 55.83 -19.28
C MET A 1 54.23 54.46 -19.26
N SER A 2 54.42 53.72 -18.18
CA SER A 2 54.04 52.32 -18.00
C SER A 2 52.88 52.25 -17.01
N ARG A 3 51.71 51.70 -17.42
CA ARG A 3 50.63 51.15 -16.57
C ARG A 3 49.78 50.18 -17.42
N PHE A 4 50.01 48.88 -17.39
CA PHE A 4 49.63 47.85 -16.40
C PHE A 4 48.18 47.34 -16.50
N LEU A 5 48.08 46.06 -16.91
CA LEU A 5 47.18 44.97 -16.50
C LEU A 5 45.65 45.13 -16.62
N LEU A 6 45.09 44.46 -17.63
CA LEU A 6 43.71 43.94 -17.62
C LEU A 6 43.70 42.59 -16.89
N ILE A 7 43.05 42.57 -15.73
CA ILE A 7 42.87 41.40 -14.86
C ILE A 7 41.73 40.54 -15.43
N ALA A 8 42.05 39.27 -15.66
CA ALA A 8 41.09 38.21 -15.94
C ALA A 8 40.22 37.92 -14.70
N ALA A 9 38.90 37.85 -14.87
CA ALA A 9 37.98 37.32 -13.88
C ALA A 9 37.24 36.13 -14.48
N ALA A 10 37.79 34.94 -14.24
CA ALA A 10 37.12 33.66 -14.45
C ALA A 10 36.04 33.49 -13.38
N GLY A 11 34.77 33.65 -13.76
CA GLY A 11 33.63 33.37 -12.91
C GLY A 11 33.42 31.87 -12.77
N LEU A 12 33.71 31.34 -11.57
CA LEU A 12 33.34 29.99 -11.15
C LEU A 12 31.82 29.82 -11.16
N ALA A 13 31.31 28.98 -12.07
CA ALA A 13 29.93 28.51 -12.03
C ALA A 13 29.79 27.46 -10.92
N LEU A 14 29.21 27.85 -9.79
CA LEU A 14 28.80 26.95 -8.72
C LEU A 14 27.67 26.05 -9.24
N GLY A 15 27.98 24.77 -9.45
CA GLY A 15 27.00 23.73 -9.75
C GLY A 15 26.08 23.53 -8.56
N ALA A 16 24.83 23.97 -8.68
CA ALA A 16 23.78 23.64 -7.74
C ALA A 16 23.41 22.16 -7.91
N CYS A 17 23.84 21.31 -6.98
CA CYS A 17 23.24 19.99 -6.81
C CYS A 17 21.79 20.20 -6.35
N ALA A 18 20.84 20.08 -7.28
CA ALA A 18 19.44 19.91 -6.93
C ALA A 18 19.32 18.58 -6.19
N ALA A 19 19.25 18.63 -4.86
CA ALA A 19 18.86 17.48 -4.05
C ALA A 19 17.43 17.11 -4.44
N THR A 20 17.26 16.03 -5.21
CA THR A 20 15.96 15.42 -5.44
C THR A 20 15.40 15.03 -4.07
N PRO A 21 14.21 15.53 -3.68
CA PRO A 21 13.57 15.03 -2.47
C PRO A 21 13.40 13.51 -2.64
N PRO A 22 13.61 12.70 -1.58
CA PRO A 22 13.28 11.29 -1.66
C PRO A 22 11.82 11.21 -2.08
N VAL A 23 11.57 10.67 -3.27
CA VAL A 23 10.23 10.25 -3.67
C VAL A 23 9.81 9.28 -2.57
N GLU A 24 8.88 9.69 -1.71
CA GLU A 24 8.19 8.77 -0.81
C GLU A 24 7.74 7.64 -1.70
N ALA A 25 8.43 6.49 -1.62
CA ALA A 25 8.10 5.31 -2.38
C ALA A 25 6.62 5.09 -2.11
N ALA A 26 5.76 5.26 -3.13
CA ALA A 26 4.32 5.19 -3.01
C ALA A 26 3.99 4.06 -2.06
N ALA A 27 3.42 4.40 -0.88
CA ALA A 27 3.51 3.58 0.31
C ALA A 27 3.15 2.13 -0.01
N ARG A 28 4.18 1.27 -0.12
CA ARG A 28 4.02 -0.10 -0.61
C ARG A 28 3.23 -0.84 0.47
N CYS A 29 2.16 -1.50 0.08
CA CYS A 29 1.38 -2.33 1.00
C CYS A 29 2.16 -3.61 1.24
N ASP A 30 2.30 -4.01 2.49
CA ASP A 30 2.83 -5.33 2.84
C ASP A 30 1.78 -6.40 2.56
N VAL A 31 0.52 -6.06 2.84
CA VAL A 31 -0.65 -6.89 2.57
C VAL A 31 -1.77 -6.02 1.98
N THR A 32 -2.42 -6.50 0.93
CA THR A 32 -3.59 -5.86 0.33
C THR A 32 -4.78 -6.79 0.37
N VAL A 33 -5.86 -6.40 1.04
CA VAL A 33 -7.14 -7.13 0.97
C VAL A 33 -8.07 -6.39 0.01
N LYS A 34 -8.58 -7.06 -1.02
CA LYS A 34 -9.39 -6.45 -2.07
C LYS A 34 -10.83 -6.91 -1.93
N PHE A 35 -11.74 -5.95 -1.77
CA PHE A 35 -13.17 -6.20 -1.69
C PHE A 35 -13.81 -5.83 -3.02
N GLY A 36 -14.19 -6.84 -3.81
CA GLY A 36 -14.85 -6.68 -5.09
C GLY A 36 -16.37 -6.86 -5.01
N SER A 37 -17.04 -6.62 -6.12
CA SER A 37 -18.49 -6.81 -6.27
C SER A 37 -18.81 -7.43 -7.63
N TYR A 38 -19.95 -8.14 -7.71
CA TYR A 38 -20.57 -8.62 -8.94
C TYR A 38 -21.95 -7.99 -9.20
N GLY A 39 -22.18 -6.75 -8.73
CA GLY A 39 -23.41 -6.00 -8.99
C GLY A 39 -24.36 -5.88 -7.78
N MET A 40 -23.99 -6.42 -6.61
CA MET A 40 -24.81 -6.41 -5.40
C MET A 40 -24.07 -5.83 -4.18
N GLY A 41 -22.98 -5.10 -4.42
CA GLY A 41 -22.08 -4.62 -3.38
C GLY A 41 -21.07 -5.66 -2.89
N ILE A 42 -20.20 -5.21 -1.99
CA ILE A 42 -19.16 -6.03 -1.37
C ILE A 42 -19.69 -6.90 -0.22
N ASP A 43 -18.87 -7.83 0.24
CA ASP A 43 -19.13 -8.60 1.45
C ASP A 43 -18.94 -7.74 2.72
N ARG A 44 -19.97 -6.99 3.09
CA ARG A 44 -19.96 -6.08 4.24
C ARG A 44 -19.66 -6.78 5.57
N PRO A 45 -20.29 -7.92 5.91
CA PRO A 45 -19.96 -8.63 7.14
C PRO A 45 -18.49 -9.04 7.24
N LEU A 46 -17.87 -9.48 6.14
CA LEU A 46 -16.43 -9.79 6.12
C LEU A 46 -15.58 -8.52 6.24
N ALA A 47 -15.94 -7.46 5.53
CA ALA A 47 -15.26 -6.17 5.59
C ALA A 47 -15.22 -5.59 7.01
N ASP A 48 -16.34 -5.63 7.73
CA ASP A 48 -16.46 -5.14 9.10
C ASP A 48 -15.64 -5.98 10.09
N ARG A 49 -15.61 -7.30 9.90
CA ARG A 49 -14.77 -8.21 10.70
C ARG A 49 -13.28 -7.93 10.49
N ILE A 50 -12.86 -7.73 9.24
CA ILE A 50 -11.48 -7.41 8.91
C ILE A 50 -11.11 -6.03 9.50
N ASP A 51 -11.97 -5.03 9.37
CA ASP A 51 -11.77 -3.70 9.95
C ASP A 51 -11.63 -3.75 11.48
N ALA A 52 -12.50 -4.49 12.17
CA ALA A 52 -12.38 -4.70 13.61
C ALA A 52 -11.05 -5.39 13.99
N THR A 53 -10.62 -6.37 13.18
CA THR A 53 -9.34 -7.06 13.39
C THR A 53 -8.16 -6.12 13.19
N VAL A 54 -8.16 -5.29 12.13
CA VAL A 54 -7.14 -4.27 11.87
C VAL A 54 -7.03 -3.27 13.01
N LYS A 55 -8.15 -2.79 13.53
CA LYS A 55 -8.16 -1.84 14.67
C LYS A 55 -7.56 -2.43 15.95
N ALA A 56 -7.64 -3.74 16.12
CA ALA A 56 -7.09 -4.45 17.28
C ALA A 56 -5.67 -5.00 17.05
N ASP A 57 -5.17 -5.03 15.81
CA ASP A 57 -3.87 -5.63 15.47
C ASP A 57 -2.72 -4.65 15.78
N GLY A 58 -2.03 -4.90 16.89
CA GLY A 58 -0.86 -4.12 17.32
C GLY A 58 0.38 -4.26 16.43
N ASP A 59 0.39 -5.19 15.48
CA ASP A 59 1.48 -5.34 14.50
C ASP A 59 1.33 -4.42 13.29
N ILE A 60 0.20 -3.72 13.14
CA ILE A 60 -0.05 -2.78 12.06
C ILE A 60 0.49 -1.39 12.40
N ALA A 61 1.24 -0.80 11.46
CA ALA A 61 1.69 0.59 11.52
C ALA A 61 0.69 1.53 10.87
N ARG A 62 0.13 1.12 9.73
CA ARG A 62 -0.82 1.91 8.93
C ARG A 62 -1.81 1.00 8.23
N SER A 63 -3.06 1.44 8.19
CA SER A 63 -4.12 0.87 7.36
C SER A 63 -4.74 1.97 6.51
N GLU A 64 -4.90 1.74 5.22
CA GLU A 64 -5.47 2.70 4.28
C GLU A 64 -6.52 2.02 3.40
N ARG A 65 -7.71 2.62 3.31
CA ARG A 65 -8.74 2.21 2.34
C ARG A 65 -8.59 3.03 1.07
N ARG A 66 -8.49 2.34 -0.07
CA ARG A 66 -8.40 2.92 -1.42
C ARG A 66 -9.63 2.54 -2.24
N PRO A 67 -10.70 3.36 -2.22
CA PRO A 67 -11.91 3.07 -2.98
C PRO A 67 -11.65 3.18 -4.48
N TRP A 68 -12.25 2.30 -5.27
CA TRP A 68 -12.12 2.32 -6.72
C TRP A 68 -13.43 2.05 -7.47
N GLY A 69 -14.47 1.53 -6.80
CA GLY A 69 -15.76 1.24 -7.42
C GLY A 69 -16.92 2.00 -6.78
N ARG A 70 -18.13 1.82 -7.35
CA ARG A 70 -19.35 2.54 -6.93
C ARG A 70 -20.22 1.75 -5.95
N GLU A 71 -19.99 0.46 -5.83
CA GLU A 71 -20.77 -0.45 -4.98
C GLU A 71 -20.10 -0.66 -3.61
N GLY A 72 -19.09 0.17 -3.35
CA GLY A 72 -18.27 0.10 -2.15
C GLY A 72 -17.01 -0.73 -2.34
N GLU A 73 -16.57 -0.99 -3.56
CA GLU A 73 -15.31 -1.70 -3.79
C GLU A 73 -14.09 -0.86 -3.40
N TYR A 74 -13.15 -1.51 -2.72
CA TYR A 74 -11.91 -0.88 -2.29
C TYR A 74 -10.81 -1.90 -2.04
N ASP A 75 -9.58 -1.41 -2.10
CA ASP A 75 -8.40 -2.12 -1.61
C ASP A 75 -8.05 -1.63 -0.20
N LEU A 76 -7.84 -2.55 0.72
CA LEU A 76 -7.33 -2.30 2.06
C LEU A 76 -5.83 -2.56 2.08
N CYS A 77 -5.06 -1.48 2.08
CA CYS A 77 -3.62 -1.50 2.19
C CYS A 77 -3.22 -1.59 3.67
N LEU A 78 -2.49 -2.63 4.05
CA LEU A 78 -1.95 -2.82 5.39
C LEU A 78 -0.42 -2.75 5.35
N GLN A 79 0.14 -2.02 6.31
CA GLN A 79 1.57 -1.92 6.53
C GLN A 79 1.92 -2.44 7.91
N ALA A 80 2.88 -3.36 7.96
CA ALA A 80 3.40 -3.90 9.19
C ALA A 80 4.29 -2.86 9.90
N ARG A 81 4.34 -2.92 11.23
CA ARG A 81 5.34 -2.17 12.00
C ARG A 81 6.74 -2.67 11.67
N ALA A 82 7.72 -1.77 11.78
CA ALA A 82 9.12 -2.13 11.63
C ALA A 82 9.48 -3.32 12.53
N GLY A 83 10.16 -4.31 11.96
CA GLY A 83 10.54 -5.55 12.65
C GLY A 83 9.43 -6.61 12.77
N ARG A 84 8.22 -6.36 12.25
CA ARG A 84 7.16 -7.37 12.15
C ARG A 84 7.23 -8.09 10.81
N ASP A 85 6.81 -9.35 10.82
CA ASP A 85 6.82 -10.20 9.62
C ASP A 85 5.55 -9.99 8.79
N ALA A 86 5.71 -9.42 7.60
CA ALA A 86 4.65 -9.23 6.62
C ALA A 86 4.00 -10.55 6.16
N ARG A 87 4.75 -11.66 6.14
CA ARG A 87 4.22 -12.98 5.78
C ARG A 87 3.32 -13.56 6.87
N ALA A 88 3.70 -13.37 8.14
CA ALA A 88 2.84 -13.69 9.28
C ALA A 88 1.56 -12.84 9.29
N LEU A 89 1.68 -11.54 8.97
CA LEU A 89 0.52 -10.65 8.78
C LEU A 89 -0.41 -11.18 7.69
N TYR A 90 0.12 -11.49 6.50
CA TYR A 90 -0.64 -12.09 5.40
C TYR A 90 -1.37 -13.36 5.84
N ALA A 91 -0.68 -14.30 6.50
CA ALA A 91 -1.26 -15.55 6.93
C ALA A 91 -2.43 -15.35 7.92
N ARG A 92 -2.29 -14.38 8.83
CA ARG A 92 -3.33 -14.01 9.81
C ARG A 92 -4.59 -13.51 9.10
N TYR A 93 -4.47 -12.58 8.17
CA TYR A 93 -5.61 -12.02 7.44
C TYR A 93 -6.20 -12.99 6.43
N ARG A 94 -5.37 -13.81 5.75
CA ARG A 94 -5.86 -14.89 4.90
C ARG A 94 -6.75 -15.86 5.66
N ALA A 95 -6.44 -16.15 6.92
CA ALA A 95 -7.23 -17.08 7.74
C ALA A 95 -8.64 -16.56 8.06
N LEU A 96 -8.90 -15.26 7.87
CA LEU A 96 -10.23 -14.67 8.01
C LEU A 96 -11.10 -14.85 6.77
N LEU A 97 -10.48 -15.07 5.60
CA LEU A 97 -11.21 -15.21 4.34
C LEU A 97 -11.84 -16.62 4.25
N PRO A 98 -13.12 -16.72 3.87
CA PRO A 98 -13.78 -18.00 3.67
C PRO A 98 -13.24 -18.71 2.42
N GLY A 99 -13.40 -20.04 2.36
CA GLY A 99 -13.04 -20.85 1.18
C GLY A 99 -13.75 -20.43 -0.12
N ARG A 100 -14.97 -19.90 0.02
CA ARG A 100 -15.88 -19.47 -1.05
C ARG A 100 -16.43 -18.09 -0.72
N ALA A 101 -16.75 -17.31 -1.74
CA ALA A 101 -17.43 -16.03 -1.58
C ALA A 101 -18.80 -16.29 -0.94
N LEU A 102 -19.10 -15.58 0.14
CA LEU A 102 -20.40 -15.67 0.81
C LEU A 102 -21.38 -14.67 0.19
N ASN A 103 -20.96 -13.40 0.10
CA ASN A 103 -21.78 -12.33 -0.48
C ASN A 103 -21.14 -11.70 -1.72
N ALA A 104 -19.80 -11.59 -1.76
CA ALA A 104 -19.06 -10.97 -2.86
C ALA A 104 -17.61 -11.49 -2.90
N PRO A 105 -16.88 -11.35 -4.03
CA PRO A 105 -15.51 -11.80 -4.14
C PRO A 105 -14.59 -10.98 -3.23
N THR A 106 -13.72 -11.67 -2.50
CA THR A 106 -12.65 -11.06 -1.70
C THR A 106 -11.33 -11.76 -2.01
N SER A 107 -10.27 -10.99 -2.18
CA SER A 107 -8.92 -11.52 -2.35
C SER A 107 -7.92 -10.86 -1.41
N ILE A 108 -6.79 -11.51 -1.23
CA ILE A 108 -5.67 -11.00 -0.45
C ILE A 108 -4.37 -11.25 -1.20
N GLU A 109 -3.51 -10.25 -1.24
CA GLU A 109 -2.16 -10.29 -1.78
C GLU A 109 -1.18 -9.93 -0.67
N GLY A 110 0.01 -10.54 -0.68
CA GLY A 110 1.05 -10.34 0.33
C GLY A 110 2.45 -10.31 -0.27
N PRO A 111 3.49 -10.38 0.56
CA PRO A 111 4.88 -10.40 0.09
C PRO A 111 5.15 -11.61 -0.79
N ASP A 112 6.20 -11.53 -1.63
CA ASP A 112 6.69 -12.62 -2.49
C ASP A 112 5.64 -13.23 -3.42
N GLY A 113 4.61 -12.47 -3.79
CA GLY A 113 3.55 -12.93 -4.70
C GLY A 113 2.53 -13.87 -4.05
N LEU A 114 2.49 -13.94 -2.72
CA LEU A 114 1.44 -14.66 -2.00
C LEU A 114 0.08 -14.08 -2.38
N ARG A 115 -0.84 -14.96 -2.79
CA ARG A 115 -2.20 -14.58 -3.16
C ARG A 115 -3.21 -15.65 -2.77
N TYR A 116 -4.39 -15.21 -2.36
CA TYR A 116 -5.56 -16.04 -2.16
C TYR A 116 -6.81 -15.28 -2.62
N GLU A 117 -7.77 -15.99 -3.19
CA GLU A 117 -9.04 -15.43 -3.67
C GLU A 117 -10.17 -16.39 -3.30
N THR A 118 -11.27 -15.84 -2.79
CA THR A 118 -12.48 -16.62 -2.51
C THR A 118 -13.06 -17.14 -3.82
N ILE A 119 -13.38 -18.43 -3.88
CA ILE A 119 -14.02 -19.02 -5.07
C ILE A 119 -15.41 -18.38 -5.25
N ALA A 120 -15.72 -17.89 -6.45
CA ALA A 120 -17.04 -17.31 -6.76
C ALA A 120 -18.18 -18.30 -6.42
N PRO A 121 -19.37 -17.81 -6.04
CA PRO A 121 -20.51 -18.70 -5.87
C PRO A 121 -20.81 -19.35 -7.23
N MET A 122 -20.87 -20.69 -7.27
CA MET A 122 -21.36 -21.43 -8.45
C MET A 122 -22.86 -21.34 -8.57
#